data_AF-A0A9C9X5G5-F1
#
_entry.id   AF-A0A9C9X5G5-F1
#
_cell.length_a   1.000
_cell.length_b   1.000
_cell.length_c   1.000
_cell.angle_alpha   90.00
_cell.angle_beta   90.00
_cell.angle_gamma   90.00
#
_symmetry.space_group_name_H-M   'P 1'
#
loop_
_entity.id
_entity.type
_entity.pdbx_description
1 polymer ?
#
loop_
_entity_poly.entity_id
_entity_poly.type
_entity_poly.pdbx_seq_one_letter_code
_entity_poly.pdbx_strand_id
1 'polypeptide(L)'
;MLKKNKVYFPFFIGMLLQMLWMGCNDNPLELPNETYTPQNVGSVKDTTLFAVSDTTYLVQTHLSTDFSDRLLIGTVDNFQARPIMRFTTLPDSALFQEIKIRFVSAGTLSVNPGQAFTATAYPVLNKWESNTDSVWTDYQQNFDASKPLGDVQISTATSDTLYLILNQNGIDEFNAWSSAISNDANPGIILDFSAADFIKYFTSRNSSENPMLVFTYKNSPNDTTVIADSVIATFDAVVYQGAPTPVANRNYASSFAVYNSLYKFDLENFLSKFPGGVEIISANLQLWVDRGNTLLDPHFGADLRVFKLTSEIENSSVVIDSSTSRIIQFSQWSADSSFLEVNSGGERQRLARQIIQPQLIGLQDNKPYGLAVGFLNNNTHYSYFAFYKRNADSAARRPRLILKYQIPPETRF
;
A
#
# COMPACT_ATOMS: atom_id res chain seq x y z
N MET A 1 3.06 76.95 -3.92
CA MET A 1 4.46 77.18 -3.49
C MET A 1 4.90 76.01 -2.63
N LEU A 2 5.73 75.13 -3.16
CA LEU A 2 6.35 74.01 -2.42
C LEU A 2 7.61 74.53 -1.70
N LYS A 3 7.65 74.45 -0.36
CA LYS A 3 8.89 74.65 0.41
C LYS A 3 9.49 73.30 0.79
N LYS A 4 10.74 73.10 0.33
CA LYS A 4 11.67 72.02 0.68
C LYS A 4 11.96 72.02 2.18
N ASN A 5 11.79 70.88 2.85
CA ASN A 5 12.48 70.60 4.11
C ASN A 5 13.66 69.66 3.85
N LYS A 6 14.84 70.11 4.29
CA LYS A 6 16.13 69.43 4.17
C LYS A 6 16.21 68.28 5.18
N VAL A 7 16.66 67.13 4.70
CA VAL A 7 16.85 65.88 5.45
C VAL A 7 18.20 65.93 6.19
N TYR A 8 18.17 65.87 7.53
CA TYR A 8 19.36 65.74 8.40
C TYR A 8 19.58 64.29 8.89
N PHE A 9 19.19 63.30 8.08
CA PHE A 9 19.31 61.88 8.45
C PHE A 9 20.71 61.24 8.28
N PRO A 10 21.63 61.68 7.39
CA PRO A 10 22.87 60.94 7.16
C PRO A 10 23.97 61.20 8.20
N PHE A 11 23.81 62.19 9.10
CA PHE A 11 24.87 62.53 10.07
C PHE A 11 24.86 61.63 11.32
N PHE A 12 23.70 61.14 11.74
CA PHE A 12 23.58 60.30 12.94
C PHE A 12 24.04 58.84 12.72
N ILE A 13 23.88 58.31 11.51
CA ILE A 13 24.31 56.94 11.18
C ILE A 13 25.84 56.85 11.08
N GLY A 14 26.51 57.91 10.60
CA GLY A 14 27.98 57.96 10.52
C GLY A 14 28.67 57.94 11.88
N MET A 15 28.08 58.60 12.89
CA MET A 15 28.67 58.68 14.23
C MET A 15 28.49 57.38 15.04
N LEU A 16 27.39 56.66 14.82
CA LEU A 16 27.15 55.35 15.47
C LEU A 16 28.10 54.26 14.94
N LEU A 17 28.47 54.31 13.65
CA LEU A 17 29.38 53.34 13.05
C LEU A 17 30.84 53.49 13.52
N GLN A 18 31.26 54.71 13.87
CA GLN A 18 32.62 54.97 14.36
C GLN A 18 32.81 54.52 15.82
N MET A 19 31.76 54.51 16.65
CA MET A 19 31.85 54.00 18.02
C MET A 19 31.95 52.46 18.10
N LEU A 20 31.47 51.73 17.08
CA LEU A 20 31.59 50.28 17.01
C LEU A 20 33.02 49.80 16.63
N TRP A 21 33.88 50.70 16.12
CA TRP A 21 35.26 50.35 15.73
C TRP A 21 36.31 50.60 16.83
N MET A 22 35.95 51.28 17.92
CA MET A 22 36.88 51.56 19.04
C MET A 22 36.71 50.63 20.25
N GLY A 23 35.85 49.61 20.16
CA GLY A 23 35.48 48.71 21.26
C GLY A 23 36.03 47.29 21.18
N CYS A 24 37.08 47.02 20.41
CA CYS A 24 37.69 45.69 20.37
C CYS A 24 39.21 45.81 20.55
N ASN A 25 39.61 46.03 21.80
CA ASN A 25 40.99 45.84 22.23
C ASN A 25 40.99 44.90 23.44
N ASP A 26 40.48 43.68 23.22
CA ASP A 26 40.79 42.56 24.10
C ASP A 26 42.13 42.02 23.64
N ASN A 27 43.14 42.17 24.51
CA ASN A 27 44.38 41.41 24.41
C ASN A 27 44.01 39.95 24.12
N PRO A 28 44.55 39.31 23.06
CA PRO A 28 44.45 37.86 22.98
C PRO A 28 45.18 37.33 24.21
N LEU A 29 44.45 36.78 25.17
CA LEU A 29 45.05 35.83 26.09
C LEU A 29 45.68 34.77 25.19
N GLU A 30 47.02 34.70 25.19
CA GLU A 30 47.73 33.53 24.68
C GLU A 30 47.33 32.35 25.55
N LEU A 31 46.19 31.75 25.21
CA LEU A 31 45.86 30.41 25.67
C LEU A 31 46.99 29.52 25.13
N PRO A 32 47.67 28.75 25.98
CA PRO A 32 48.67 27.82 25.51
C PRO A 32 48.01 26.97 24.42
N ASN A 33 48.70 26.85 23.29
CA ASN A 33 48.29 26.07 22.13
C ASN A 33 48.41 24.57 22.44
N GLU A 34 47.90 24.15 23.60
CA GLU A 34 47.46 22.78 23.78
C GLU A 34 46.29 22.65 22.81
N THR A 35 46.58 22.07 21.65
CA THR A 35 45.58 21.38 20.85
C THR A 35 44.81 20.51 21.84
N TYR A 36 43.65 20.97 22.29
CA TYR A 36 42.66 20.12 22.92
C TYR A 36 42.26 19.13 21.82
N THR A 37 43.07 18.09 21.60
CA THR A 37 42.54 16.85 21.08
C THR A 37 41.49 16.48 22.10
N PRO A 38 40.19 16.49 21.75
CA PRO A 38 39.17 16.06 22.68
C PRO A 38 39.56 14.63 23.09
N GLN A 39 40.03 14.45 24.32
CA GLN A 39 40.46 13.14 24.81
C GLN A 39 39.29 12.15 24.81
N ASN A 40 38.06 12.67 24.77
CA ASN A 40 36.84 11.90 24.72
C ASN A 40 36.10 12.16 23.40
N VAL A 41 36.62 11.61 22.30
CA VAL A 41 35.83 11.49 21.06
C VAL A 41 34.85 10.34 21.29
N GLY A 42 33.54 10.64 21.32
CA GLY A 42 32.53 9.58 21.34
C GLY A 42 32.78 8.56 20.22
N SER A 43 32.43 7.29 20.45
CA SER A 43 32.73 6.24 19.47
C SER A 43 31.51 5.92 18.62
N VAL A 44 31.71 5.81 17.30
CA VAL A 44 30.70 5.32 16.37
C VAL A 44 30.91 3.83 16.18
N LYS A 45 29.86 3.04 16.41
CA LYS A 45 29.89 1.57 16.31
C LYS A 45 28.71 1.07 15.49
N ASP A 46 28.88 -0.14 14.97
CA ASP A 46 27.84 -0.90 14.31
C ASP A 46 27.51 -2.15 15.14
N THR A 47 26.24 -2.53 15.18
CA THR A 47 25.79 -3.80 15.75
C THR A 47 24.68 -4.42 14.91
N THR A 48 24.54 -5.73 14.99
CA THR A 48 23.44 -6.47 14.38
C THR A 48 22.61 -7.11 15.48
N LEU A 49 21.34 -6.76 15.54
CA LEU A 49 20.35 -7.37 16.43
C LEU A 49 19.50 -8.34 15.64
N PHE A 50 19.39 -9.58 16.10
CA PHE A 50 18.44 -10.54 15.54
C PHE A 50 17.08 -10.39 16.21
N ALA A 51 16.01 -10.73 15.48
CA ALA A 51 14.68 -10.76 16.08
C ALA A 51 14.62 -11.77 17.22
N VAL A 52 14.06 -11.35 18.37
CA VAL A 52 13.82 -12.19 19.55
C VAL A 52 12.39 -12.72 19.59
N SER A 53 11.44 -12.02 18.97
CA SER A 53 10.06 -12.49 18.76
C SER A 53 9.62 -12.07 17.36
N ASP A 54 8.86 -12.94 16.71
CA ASP A 54 8.28 -12.67 15.39
C ASP A 54 7.01 -13.50 15.16
N THR A 55 6.09 -12.94 14.38
CA THR A 55 4.85 -13.64 14.00
C THR A 55 4.24 -13.03 12.74
N THR A 56 3.21 -13.71 12.22
CA THR A 56 2.30 -13.16 11.23
C THR A 56 1.00 -12.77 11.91
N TYR A 57 0.55 -11.55 11.68
CA TYR A 57 -0.74 -11.04 12.15
C TYR A 57 -1.69 -10.90 10.96
N LEU A 58 -2.84 -11.56 11.04
CA LEU A 58 -3.93 -11.35 10.09
C LEU A 58 -4.77 -10.16 10.55
N VAL A 59 -4.86 -9.13 9.72
CA VAL A 59 -5.78 -8.02 9.96
C VAL A 59 -7.20 -8.52 9.69
N GLN A 60 -8.04 -8.52 10.73
CA GLN A 60 -9.40 -9.04 10.65
C GLN A 60 -10.43 -8.03 10.11
N THR A 61 -10.02 -6.77 9.91
CA THR A 61 -10.93 -5.74 9.38
C THR A 61 -11.15 -5.93 7.89
N HIS A 62 -12.40 -5.76 7.45
CA HIS A 62 -12.75 -5.78 6.02
C HIS A 62 -11.96 -4.74 5.23
N LEU A 63 -11.44 -5.16 4.09
CA LEU A 63 -10.77 -4.28 3.14
C LEU A 63 -11.82 -3.49 2.35
N SER A 64 -11.65 -2.17 2.22
CA SER A 64 -12.44 -1.37 1.28
C SER A 64 -11.70 -1.30 -0.06
N THR A 65 -12.41 -1.57 -1.15
CA THR A 65 -11.92 -1.33 -2.52
C THR A 65 -12.44 -0.01 -3.08
N ASP A 66 -13.10 0.84 -2.27
CA ASP A 66 -13.74 2.10 -2.70
C ASP A 66 -12.78 3.02 -3.47
N PHE A 67 -11.50 3.00 -3.11
CA PHE A 67 -10.42 3.80 -3.68
C PHE A 67 -9.41 2.99 -4.49
N SER A 68 -9.69 1.70 -4.75
CA SER A 68 -8.85 0.92 -5.65
C SER A 68 -8.92 1.54 -7.04
N ASP A 69 -7.79 1.68 -7.72
CA ASP A 69 -7.69 2.07 -9.12
C ASP A 69 -7.72 0.86 -10.07
N ARG A 70 -7.96 -0.35 -9.53
CA ARG A 70 -7.93 -1.63 -10.26
C ARG A 70 -9.09 -2.56 -9.91
N LEU A 71 -9.52 -3.30 -10.93
CA LEU A 71 -10.39 -4.46 -10.84
C LEU A 71 -9.60 -5.73 -11.17
N LEU A 72 -9.81 -6.76 -10.38
CA LEU A 72 -9.09 -8.03 -10.47
C LEU A 72 -10.06 -9.14 -10.89
N ILE A 73 -9.66 -9.96 -11.86
CA ILE A 73 -10.38 -11.19 -12.22
C ILE A 73 -9.43 -12.36 -12.45
N GLY A 74 -9.80 -13.53 -11.94
CA GLY A 74 -9.08 -14.78 -12.14
C GLY A 74 -8.52 -15.36 -10.84
N THR A 75 -7.52 -16.23 -10.98
CA THR A 75 -6.93 -16.98 -9.87
C THR A 75 -5.42 -17.02 -10.00
N VAL A 76 -4.72 -16.87 -8.89
CA VAL A 76 -3.29 -17.20 -8.78
C VAL A 76 -3.06 -17.85 -7.43
N ASP A 77 -2.34 -18.98 -7.43
CA ASP A 77 -2.23 -19.87 -6.27
C ASP A 77 -3.62 -20.19 -5.67
N ASN A 78 -3.85 -19.82 -4.41
CA ASN A 78 -5.12 -20.02 -3.71
C ASN A 78 -5.97 -18.74 -3.61
N PHE A 79 -5.56 -17.65 -4.27
CA PHE A 79 -6.28 -16.39 -4.25
C PHE A 79 -7.10 -16.25 -5.53
N GLN A 80 -8.39 -15.99 -5.36
CA GLN A 80 -9.34 -15.75 -6.43
C GLN A 80 -9.93 -14.36 -6.30
N ALA A 81 -10.16 -13.69 -7.43
CA ALA A 81 -10.75 -12.37 -7.49
C ALA A 81 -11.84 -12.32 -8.56
N ARG A 82 -12.98 -11.70 -8.24
CA ARG A 82 -14.14 -11.51 -9.11
C ARG A 82 -14.58 -10.05 -9.04
N PRO A 83 -14.60 -9.33 -10.17
CA PRO A 83 -15.06 -7.95 -10.19
C PRO A 83 -16.58 -7.92 -10.19
N ILE A 84 -17.12 -6.99 -9.41
CA ILE A 84 -18.54 -6.65 -9.38
C ILE A 84 -18.67 -5.17 -9.72
N MET A 85 -19.68 -4.81 -10.51
CA MET A 85 -19.88 -3.44 -10.97
C MET A 85 -21.36 -3.09 -11.03
N ARG A 86 -21.66 -1.82 -10.79
CA ARG A 86 -22.96 -1.20 -11.07
C ARG A 86 -22.75 0.06 -11.91
N PHE A 87 -23.69 0.34 -12.80
CA PHE A 87 -23.63 1.49 -13.71
C PHE A 87 -24.56 2.62 -13.25
N THR A 88 -24.39 3.84 -13.78
CA THR A 88 -25.30 4.97 -13.51
C THR A 88 -26.71 4.69 -14.04
N THR A 89 -27.62 5.64 -13.82
CA THR A 89 -28.93 5.70 -14.46
C THR A 89 -28.80 5.48 -15.97
N LEU A 90 -29.57 4.50 -16.46
CA LEU A 90 -29.74 4.19 -17.88
C LEU A 90 -30.80 5.14 -18.47
N PRO A 91 -30.82 5.39 -19.80
CA PRO A 91 -31.86 6.24 -20.38
C PRO A 91 -33.26 5.63 -20.15
N ASP A 92 -34.19 6.45 -19.67
CA ASP A 92 -35.54 6.02 -19.31
C ASP A 92 -36.26 5.38 -20.50
N SER A 93 -36.87 4.21 -20.29
CA SER A 93 -37.62 3.47 -21.32
C SER A 93 -36.82 3.15 -22.59
N ALA A 94 -35.48 3.12 -22.52
CA ALA A 94 -34.64 2.72 -23.63
C ALA A 94 -34.89 1.26 -24.04
N LEU A 95 -34.98 1.03 -25.35
CA LEU A 95 -34.97 -0.29 -25.97
C LEU A 95 -33.59 -0.57 -26.54
N PHE A 96 -32.75 -1.22 -25.75
CA PHE A 96 -31.39 -1.54 -26.13
C PHE A 96 -31.36 -2.57 -27.26
N GLN A 97 -30.46 -2.33 -28.24
CA GLN A 97 -30.21 -3.22 -29.37
C GLN A 97 -28.86 -3.95 -29.24
N GLU A 98 -27.86 -3.26 -28.69
CA GLU A 98 -26.52 -3.78 -28.42
C GLU A 98 -26.08 -3.18 -27.09
N ILE A 99 -25.49 -4.02 -26.24
CA ILE A 99 -24.85 -3.59 -25.01
C ILE A 99 -23.51 -4.33 -24.90
N LYS A 100 -22.46 -3.58 -24.61
CA LYS A 100 -21.14 -4.12 -24.30
C LYS A 100 -20.50 -3.38 -23.14
N ILE A 101 -19.65 -4.07 -22.43
CA ILE A 101 -18.88 -3.50 -21.32
C ILE A 101 -17.43 -3.44 -21.76
N ARG A 102 -16.91 -2.22 -21.83
CA ARG A 102 -15.53 -1.94 -22.16
C ARG A 102 -14.68 -1.99 -20.90
N PHE A 103 -13.63 -2.79 -20.94
CA PHE A 103 -12.55 -2.82 -19.95
C PHE A 103 -11.23 -2.42 -20.61
N VAL A 104 -10.35 -1.78 -19.86
CA VAL A 104 -8.97 -1.52 -20.29
C VAL A 104 -8.02 -2.28 -19.39
N SER A 105 -7.17 -3.11 -19.98
CA SER A 105 -6.19 -3.87 -19.19
C SER A 105 -5.13 -2.96 -18.60
N ALA A 106 -4.77 -3.25 -17.34
CA ALA A 106 -3.73 -2.56 -16.60
C ALA A 106 -2.55 -3.47 -16.23
N GLY A 107 -2.62 -4.76 -16.55
CA GLY A 107 -1.57 -5.73 -16.24
C GLY A 107 -2.09 -7.15 -16.04
N THR A 108 -1.18 -8.05 -15.72
CA THR A 108 -1.47 -9.46 -15.44
C THR A 108 -0.48 -9.97 -14.40
N LEU A 109 -0.98 -10.79 -13.48
CA LEU A 109 -0.20 -11.53 -12.50
C LEU A 109 -0.36 -13.02 -12.75
N SER A 110 0.74 -13.71 -13.05
CA SER A 110 0.77 -15.17 -13.15
C SER A 110 2.12 -15.73 -12.75
N VAL A 111 2.10 -16.99 -12.30
CA VAL A 111 3.31 -17.80 -12.04
C VAL A 111 3.78 -18.55 -13.28
N ASN A 112 2.93 -18.69 -14.30
CA ASN A 112 3.19 -19.43 -15.54
C ASN A 112 2.65 -18.64 -16.75
N PRO A 113 2.96 -19.01 -18.01
CA PRO A 113 2.22 -18.49 -19.15
C PRO A 113 0.79 -19.03 -19.09
N GLY A 114 -0.09 -18.28 -18.42
CA GLY A 114 -1.46 -18.69 -18.14
C GLY A 114 -2.28 -18.91 -19.40
N GLN A 115 -3.15 -19.91 -19.38
CA GLN A 115 -4.09 -20.15 -20.49
C GLN A 115 -5.27 -19.19 -20.41
N ALA A 116 -5.64 -18.63 -21.55
CA ALA A 116 -6.81 -17.77 -21.62
C ALA A 116 -8.06 -18.50 -21.09
N PHE A 117 -8.89 -17.79 -20.32
CA PHE A 117 -10.10 -18.34 -19.70
C PHE A 117 -11.33 -17.51 -20.07
N THR A 118 -12.51 -18.09 -19.92
CA THR A 118 -13.78 -17.39 -20.16
C THR A 118 -14.33 -16.84 -18.85
N ALA A 119 -14.66 -15.56 -18.83
CA ALA A 119 -15.45 -14.93 -17.78
C ALA A 119 -16.88 -14.69 -18.28
N THR A 120 -17.86 -14.95 -17.42
CA THR A 120 -19.29 -14.79 -17.71
C THR A 120 -19.89 -13.77 -16.76
N ALA A 121 -20.68 -12.84 -17.31
CA ALA A 121 -21.42 -11.86 -16.52
C ALA A 121 -22.74 -12.47 -16.03
N TYR A 122 -23.05 -12.25 -14.75
CA TYR A 122 -24.33 -12.63 -14.14
C TYR A 122 -24.96 -11.43 -13.42
N PRO A 123 -26.30 -11.35 -13.35
CA PRO A 123 -26.97 -10.28 -12.63
C PRO A 123 -26.82 -10.52 -11.12
N VAL A 124 -26.53 -9.44 -10.40
CA VAL A 124 -26.53 -9.45 -8.93
C VAL A 124 -27.99 -9.46 -8.47
N LEU A 125 -28.31 -10.22 -7.42
CA LEU A 125 -29.69 -10.36 -6.94
C LEU A 125 -30.13 -9.16 -6.08
N ASN A 126 -29.22 -8.67 -5.23
CA ASN A 126 -29.51 -7.63 -4.26
C ASN A 126 -28.74 -6.36 -4.57
N LYS A 127 -29.43 -5.22 -4.52
CA LYS A 127 -28.78 -3.92 -4.59
C LYS A 127 -27.80 -3.78 -3.42
N TRP A 128 -26.62 -3.26 -3.71
CA TRP A 128 -25.57 -3.02 -2.73
C TRP A 128 -25.23 -1.52 -2.64
N GLU A 129 -24.80 -1.08 -1.45
CA GLU A 129 -24.69 0.34 -1.12
C GLU A 129 -23.25 0.80 -0.83
N SER A 130 -22.29 -0.13 -0.70
CA SER A 130 -20.88 0.21 -0.45
C SER A 130 -19.91 -0.76 -1.13
N ASN A 131 -18.72 -0.31 -1.54
CA ASN A 131 -17.66 -1.18 -2.08
C ASN A 131 -16.83 -1.82 -0.95
N THR A 132 -17.51 -2.22 0.13
CA THR A 132 -16.88 -2.95 1.25
C THR A 132 -17.07 -4.44 1.06
N ASP A 133 -16.02 -5.20 1.38
CA ASP A 133 -15.95 -6.65 1.18
C ASP A 133 -16.97 -7.45 2.03
N SER A 134 -17.43 -6.89 3.16
CA SER A 134 -18.32 -7.58 4.11
C SER A 134 -19.68 -8.01 3.55
N VAL A 135 -20.17 -7.33 2.52
CA VAL A 135 -21.48 -7.65 1.91
C VAL A 135 -21.42 -8.98 1.12
N TRP A 136 -20.22 -9.45 0.77
CA TRP A 136 -20.03 -10.55 -0.19
C TRP A 136 -19.34 -11.79 0.38
N THR A 137 -19.31 -11.94 1.71
CA THR A 137 -18.71 -13.10 2.39
C THR A 137 -19.26 -14.44 1.86
N ASP A 138 -20.52 -14.48 1.39
CA ASP A 138 -21.11 -15.56 0.59
C ASP A 138 -21.63 -15.04 -0.75
N TYR A 139 -20.70 -14.64 -1.63
CA TYR A 139 -21.05 -14.05 -2.93
C TYR A 139 -21.85 -15.01 -3.82
N GLN A 140 -21.72 -16.34 -3.64
CA GLN A 140 -22.41 -17.33 -4.48
C GLN A 140 -23.94 -17.25 -4.34
N GLN A 141 -24.45 -16.82 -3.19
CA GLN A 141 -25.88 -16.63 -2.96
C GLN A 141 -26.41 -15.28 -3.46
N ASN A 142 -25.54 -14.44 -4.03
CA ASN A 142 -25.83 -13.04 -4.31
C ASN A 142 -25.91 -12.70 -5.81
N PHE A 143 -25.78 -13.68 -6.69
CA PHE A 143 -25.99 -13.51 -8.13
C PHE A 143 -26.77 -14.70 -8.70
N ASP A 144 -27.45 -14.48 -9.83
CA ASP A 144 -28.18 -15.53 -10.52
C ASP A 144 -27.30 -16.22 -11.58
N ALA A 145 -26.64 -17.30 -11.17
CA ALA A 145 -25.83 -18.12 -12.08
C ALA A 145 -26.65 -18.79 -13.21
N SER A 146 -27.99 -18.85 -13.11
CA SER A 146 -28.84 -19.45 -14.14
C SER A 146 -29.12 -18.50 -15.32
N LYS A 147 -28.80 -17.21 -15.18
CA LYS A 147 -29.06 -16.17 -16.17
C LYS A 147 -27.76 -15.51 -16.65
N PRO A 148 -26.94 -16.19 -17.47
CA PRO A 148 -25.74 -15.58 -18.04
C PRO A 148 -26.12 -14.41 -18.95
N LEU A 149 -25.55 -13.24 -18.70
CA LEU A 149 -25.81 -12.00 -19.45
C LEU A 149 -24.90 -11.84 -20.66
N GLY A 150 -23.77 -12.54 -20.69
CA GLY A 150 -22.75 -12.46 -21.74
C GLY A 150 -21.43 -13.03 -21.25
N ASP A 151 -20.48 -13.24 -22.16
CA ASP A 151 -19.18 -13.81 -21.85
C ASP A 151 -18.05 -13.11 -22.62
N VAL A 152 -16.83 -13.29 -22.11
CA VAL A 152 -15.63 -12.74 -22.71
C VAL A 152 -14.42 -13.62 -22.44
N GLN A 153 -13.57 -13.79 -23.45
CA GLN A 153 -12.30 -14.50 -23.31
C GLN A 153 -11.23 -13.56 -22.76
N ILE A 154 -10.64 -13.91 -21.63
CA ILE A 154 -9.58 -13.16 -20.97
C ILE A 154 -8.24 -13.83 -21.24
N SER A 155 -7.28 -13.06 -21.74
CA SER A 155 -5.90 -13.51 -22.01
C SER A 155 -4.88 -12.69 -21.22
N THR A 156 -3.64 -13.18 -21.14
CA THR A 156 -2.52 -12.54 -20.44
C THR A 156 -1.93 -11.32 -21.18
N ALA A 157 -2.47 -10.91 -22.33
CA ALA A 157 -1.98 -9.76 -23.09
C ALA A 157 -2.12 -8.46 -22.27
N THR A 158 -1.09 -7.62 -22.13
CA THR A 158 -1.10 -6.52 -21.13
C THR A 158 -1.54 -5.16 -21.66
N SER A 159 -2.07 -5.08 -22.88
CA SER A 159 -2.42 -3.80 -23.54
C SER A 159 -3.69 -3.87 -24.38
N ASP A 160 -4.66 -4.69 -23.99
CA ASP A 160 -5.92 -4.88 -24.69
C ASP A 160 -7.05 -4.02 -24.09
N THR A 161 -7.85 -3.41 -24.98
CA THR A 161 -9.23 -3.05 -24.65
C THR A 161 -10.08 -4.28 -24.89
N LEU A 162 -10.81 -4.70 -23.86
CA LEU A 162 -11.67 -5.86 -23.90
C LEU A 162 -13.13 -5.41 -23.94
N TYR A 163 -13.95 -6.10 -24.72
CA TYR A 163 -15.39 -5.91 -24.74
C TYR A 163 -16.09 -7.20 -24.33
N LEU A 164 -16.84 -7.14 -23.23
CA LEU A 164 -17.82 -8.17 -22.90
C LEU A 164 -19.12 -7.80 -23.62
N ILE A 165 -19.52 -8.64 -24.57
CA ILE A 165 -20.74 -8.44 -25.36
C ILE A 165 -21.89 -9.13 -24.64
N LEU A 166 -22.96 -8.40 -24.35
CA LEU A 166 -24.14 -8.98 -23.73
C LEU A 166 -24.95 -9.79 -24.76
N ASN A 167 -25.44 -10.95 -24.33
CA ASN A 167 -26.38 -11.78 -25.07
C ASN A 167 -27.82 -11.26 -24.89
N GLN A 168 -28.81 -11.98 -25.43
CA GLN A 168 -30.21 -11.57 -25.33
C GLN A 168 -30.70 -11.46 -23.87
N ASN A 169 -30.29 -12.37 -22.98
CA ASN A 169 -30.65 -12.28 -21.55
C ASN A 169 -30.11 -10.99 -20.93
N GLY A 170 -28.89 -10.59 -21.29
CA GLY A 170 -28.29 -9.33 -20.88
C GLY A 170 -29.06 -8.13 -21.41
N ILE A 171 -29.43 -8.12 -22.68
CA ILE A 171 -30.24 -7.04 -23.28
C ILE A 171 -31.60 -6.94 -22.57
N ASP A 172 -32.28 -8.06 -22.33
CA ASP A 172 -33.58 -8.11 -21.67
C ASP A 172 -33.50 -7.60 -20.21
N GLU A 173 -32.43 -7.96 -19.50
CA GLU A 173 -32.18 -7.49 -18.13
C GLU A 173 -31.98 -5.98 -18.08
N PHE A 174 -31.17 -5.42 -18.98
CA PHE A 174 -30.95 -3.97 -19.04
C PHE A 174 -32.19 -3.20 -19.50
N ASN A 175 -33.00 -3.76 -20.40
CA ASN A 175 -34.31 -3.20 -20.75
C ASN A 175 -35.28 -3.19 -19.55
N ALA A 176 -35.23 -4.22 -18.70
CA ALA A 176 -36.01 -4.25 -17.46
C ALA A 176 -35.52 -3.18 -16.48
N TRP A 177 -34.20 -2.99 -16.35
CA TRP A 177 -33.61 -1.95 -15.50
C TRP A 177 -33.93 -0.53 -15.98
N SER A 178 -33.95 -0.27 -17.29
CA SER A 178 -34.32 1.05 -17.85
C SER A 178 -35.81 1.37 -17.76
N SER A 179 -36.66 0.34 -17.63
CA SER A 179 -38.12 0.48 -17.54
C SER A 179 -38.63 0.64 -16.11
N ALA A 180 -37.79 0.39 -15.12
CA ALA A 180 -38.18 0.48 -13.72
C ALA A 180 -38.30 1.95 -13.29
N ILE A 181 -39.46 2.29 -12.70
CA ILE A 181 -39.85 3.66 -12.33
C ILE A 181 -38.98 4.24 -11.20
N SER A 182 -38.17 3.42 -10.51
CA SER A 182 -37.23 3.86 -9.48
C SER A 182 -35.78 3.71 -9.95
N ASN A 183 -34.96 4.71 -9.61
CA ASN A 183 -33.48 4.73 -9.76
C ASN A 183 -32.74 3.58 -9.02
N ASP A 184 -33.46 2.58 -8.50
CA ASP A 184 -33.00 1.50 -7.63
C ASP A 184 -32.98 0.12 -8.30
N ALA A 185 -33.29 0.03 -9.60
CA ALA A 185 -33.50 -1.25 -10.28
C ALA A 185 -32.26 -1.94 -10.84
N ASN A 186 -31.09 -1.30 -10.84
CA ASN A 186 -29.84 -1.90 -11.30
C ASN A 186 -29.04 -2.43 -10.09
N PRO A 187 -29.14 -3.73 -9.74
CA PRO A 187 -28.31 -4.33 -8.69
C PRO A 187 -26.85 -4.50 -9.11
N GLY A 188 -26.55 -4.38 -10.41
CA GLY A 188 -25.22 -4.55 -10.98
C GLY A 188 -24.99 -5.94 -11.55
N ILE A 189 -23.75 -6.19 -11.94
CA ILE A 189 -23.29 -7.45 -12.48
C ILE A 189 -22.05 -7.92 -11.74
N ILE A 190 -21.82 -9.22 -11.73
CA ILE A 190 -20.56 -9.84 -11.34
C ILE A 190 -19.97 -10.58 -12.54
N LEU A 191 -18.65 -10.54 -12.70
CA LEU A 191 -17.95 -11.43 -13.62
C LEU A 191 -17.43 -12.64 -12.86
N ASP A 192 -17.90 -13.82 -13.23
CA ASP A 192 -17.50 -15.09 -12.65
C ASP A 192 -16.80 -15.97 -13.69
N PHE A 193 -16.03 -16.95 -13.22
CA PHE A 193 -15.26 -17.87 -14.05
C PHE A 193 -15.12 -19.21 -13.31
N SER A 194 -15.02 -20.30 -14.08
CA SER A 194 -14.90 -21.65 -13.51
C SER A 194 -13.46 -22.07 -13.23
N ALA A 195 -12.51 -21.62 -14.06
CA ALA A 195 -11.09 -21.92 -13.92
C ALA A 195 -10.24 -20.78 -14.50
N ALA A 196 -9.18 -20.41 -13.80
CA ALA A 196 -8.16 -19.47 -14.22
C ALA A 196 -6.83 -19.85 -13.55
N ASP A 197 -5.71 -19.50 -14.16
CA ASP A 197 -4.34 -19.71 -13.66
C ASP A 197 -3.51 -18.42 -13.63
N PHE A 198 -4.17 -17.28 -13.90
CA PHE A 198 -3.65 -15.95 -13.71
C PHE A 198 -4.74 -14.99 -13.23
N ILE A 199 -4.30 -13.83 -12.72
CA ILE A 199 -5.17 -12.68 -12.46
C ILE A 199 -4.91 -11.61 -13.51
N LYS A 200 -5.99 -11.18 -14.16
CA LYS A 200 -6.00 -10.02 -15.04
C LYS A 200 -6.36 -8.78 -14.23
N TYR A 201 -5.62 -7.70 -14.48
CA TYR A 201 -5.95 -6.38 -13.97
C TYR A 201 -6.65 -5.55 -15.04
N PHE A 202 -7.76 -4.95 -14.66
CA PHE A 202 -8.44 -3.90 -15.40
C PHE A 202 -8.41 -2.60 -14.59
N THR A 203 -8.53 -1.48 -15.27
CA THR A 203 -8.78 -0.18 -14.64
C THR A 203 -10.13 -0.18 -13.93
N SER A 204 -10.21 0.43 -12.74
CA SER A 204 -11.47 0.65 -12.00
C SER A 204 -12.07 2.02 -12.32
N ARG A 205 -13.22 2.35 -11.69
CA ARG A 205 -13.92 3.65 -11.77
C ARG A 205 -13.10 4.84 -11.24
N ASN A 206 -12.03 4.59 -10.49
CA ASN A 206 -11.15 5.64 -9.96
C ASN A 206 -9.99 5.95 -10.91
N SER A 207 -9.96 5.34 -12.10
CA SER A 207 -8.92 5.54 -13.11
C SER A 207 -9.28 6.65 -14.10
N SER A 208 -8.34 7.02 -14.98
CA SER A 208 -8.66 7.83 -16.16
C SER A 208 -9.37 7.01 -17.26
N GLU A 209 -9.25 5.68 -17.21
CA GLU A 209 -9.79 4.76 -18.22
C GLU A 209 -10.83 3.82 -17.62
N ASN A 210 -11.86 4.39 -16.98
CA ASN A 210 -12.88 3.65 -16.24
C ASN A 210 -13.61 2.60 -17.09
N PRO A 211 -14.13 1.52 -16.47
CA PRO A 211 -15.08 0.62 -17.12
C PRO A 211 -16.32 1.38 -17.61
N MET A 212 -16.74 1.09 -18.83
CA MET A 212 -17.87 1.77 -19.47
C MET A 212 -18.86 0.76 -20.04
N LEU A 213 -20.14 0.98 -19.76
CA LEU A 213 -21.23 0.39 -20.51
C LEU A 213 -21.41 1.19 -21.79
N VAL A 214 -21.24 0.55 -22.94
CA VAL A 214 -21.43 1.15 -24.26
C VAL A 214 -22.62 0.46 -24.90
N PHE A 215 -23.57 1.23 -25.41
CA PHE A 215 -24.81 0.66 -25.92
C PHE A 215 -25.39 1.45 -27.08
N THR A 216 -26.24 0.78 -27.84
CA THR A 216 -27.12 1.41 -28.82
C THR A 216 -28.56 1.11 -28.48
N TYR A 217 -29.45 2.10 -28.61
CA TYR A 217 -30.86 1.95 -28.23
C TYR A 217 -31.80 2.76 -29.12
N LYS A 218 -33.09 2.48 -28.97
CA LYS A 218 -34.22 3.22 -29.54
C LYS A 218 -35.14 3.70 -28.42
N ASN A 219 -35.84 4.82 -28.64
CA ASN A 219 -36.81 5.34 -27.66
C ASN A 219 -38.18 4.63 -27.74
N SER A 220 -38.46 3.95 -28.85
CA SER A 220 -39.74 3.28 -29.09
C SER A 220 -39.57 2.15 -30.11
N PRO A 221 -40.40 1.10 -30.10
CA PRO A 221 -40.28 0.00 -31.08
C PRO A 221 -40.44 0.46 -32.54
N ASN A 222 -41.19 1.55 -32.74
CA ASN A 222 -41.45 2.13 -34.07
C ASN A 222 -40.41 3.19 -34.48
N ASP A 223 -39.45 3.52 -33.62
CA ASP A 223 -38.40 4.49 -33.93
C ASP A 223 -37.40 3.87 -34.93
N THR A 224 -36.99 4.65 -35.92
CA THR A 224 -35.96 4.27 -36.90
C THR A 224 -34.59 4.83 -36.53
N THR A 225 -34.53 5.79 -35.61
CA THR A 225 -33.29 6.40 -35.13
C THR A 225 -32.62 5.46 -34.14
N VAL A 226 -31.36 5.11 -34.41
CA VAL A 226 -30.50 4.38 -33.46
C VAL A 226 -29.59 5.38 -32.79
N ILE A 227 -29.66 5.44 -31.45
CA ILE A 227 -28.81 6.30 -30.64
C ILE A 227 -27.68 5.44 -30.07
N ALA A 228 -26.44 5.91 -30.18
CA ALA A 228 -25.28 5.32 -29.53
C ALA A 228 -24.89 6.19 -28.34
N ASP A 229 -24.70 5.57 -27.18
CA ASP A 229 -24.34 6.28 -25.95
C ASP A 229 -23.49 5.38 -25.04
N SER A 230 -22.99 5.94 -23.94
CA SER A 230 -22.21 5.20 -22.96
C SER A 230 -22.34 5.80 -21.56
N VAL A 231 -22.25 4.93 -20.54
CA VAL A 231 -22.21 5.34 -19.14
C VAL A 231 -21.06 4.67 -18.40
N ILE A 232 -20.52 5.36 -17.40
CA ILE A 232 -19.45 4.84 -16.54
C ILE A 232 -20.01 3.96 -15.42
N ALA A 233 -19.18 3.05 -14.91
CA ALA A 233 -19.47 2.35 -13.66
C ALA A 233 -19.54 3.35 -12.48
N THR A 234 -20.61 3.28 -11.68
CA THR A 234 -20.79 4.11 -10.47
C THR A 234 -20.19 3.46 -9.25
N PHE A 235 -20.25 2.14 -9.18
CA PHE A 235 -19.70 1.35 -8.09
C PHE A 235 -18.97 0.17 -8.68
N ASP A 236 -17.82 -0.14 -8.10
CA ASP A 236 -17.05 -1.32 -8.44
C ASP A 236 -16.28 -1.84 -7.22
N ALA A 237 -16.18 -3.16 -7.16
CA ALA A 237 -15.45 -3.83 -6.09
C ALA A 237 -14.81 -5.10 -6.61
N VAL A 238 -13.90 -5.64 -5.80
CA VAL A 238 -13.31 -6.95 -6.00
C VAL A 238 -13.78 -7.85 -4.88
N VAL A 239 -14.57 -8.86 -5.21
CA VAL A 239 -14.85 -9.98 -4.32
C VAL A 239 -13.65 -10.91 -4.41
N TYR A 240 -13.00 -11.18 -3.30
CA TYR A 240 -11.85 -12.08 -3.27
C TYR A 240 -12.02 -13.19 -2.26
N GLN A 241 -11.40 -14.33 -2.56
CA GLN A 241 -11.41 -15.50 -1.69
C GLN A 241 -10.04 -16.14 -1.66
N GLY A 242 -9.76 -16.74 -0.50
CA GLY A 242 -8.51 -17.44 -0.25
C GLY A 242 -7.37 -16.52 0.15
N ALA A 243 -6.26 -17.16 0.51
CA ALA A 243 -5.10 -16.55 1.11
C ALA A 243 -3.86 -17.40 0.77
N PRO A 244 -2.64 -16.82 0.79
CA PRO A 244 -1.44 -17.62 0.66
C PRO A 244 -1.41 -18.71 1.73
N THR A 245 -1.01 -19.94 1.34
CA THR A 245 -0.90 -21.05 2.30
C THR A 245 0.31 -20.83 3.20
N PRO A 246 0.13 -20.64 4.52
CA PRO A 246 1.25 -20.34 5.39
C PRO A 246 2.17 -21.55 5.58
N VAL A 247 3.47 -21.34 5.37
CA VAL A 247 4.53 -22.28 5.71
C VAL A 247 4.95 -22.02 7.16
N ALA A 248 4.99 -23.08 7.99
CA ALA A 248 5.16 -22.97 9.45
C ALA A 248 6.38 -22.12 9.90
N ASN A 249 7.48 -22.16 9.13
CA ASN A 249 8.72 -21.42 9.41
C ASN A 249 8.87 -20.12 8.61
N ARG A 250 7.75 -19.52 8.20
CA ARG A 250 7.70 -18.23 7.49
C ARG A 250 6.75 -17.24 8.15
N ASN A 251 7.12 -15.96 8.11
CA ASN A 251 6.19 -14.87 8.35
C ASN A 251 5.70 -14.30 7.02
N TYR A 252 4.51 -13.72 7.01
CA TYR A 252 3.89 -13.22 5.79
C TYR A 252 3.58 -11.72 5.86
N ALA A 253 3.75 -11.06 4.73
CA ALA A 253 3.13 -9.77 4.44
C ALA A 253 2.38 -9.90 3.12
N SER A 254 1.13 -9.46 3.05
CA SER A 254 0.30 -9.60 1.84
C SER A 254 -0.73 -8.48 1.69
N SER A 255 -1.16 -8.24 0.46
CA SER A 255 -2.33 -7.43 0.13
C SER A 255 -3.61 -8.28 0.03
N PHE A 256 -4.78 -7.62 0.06
CA PHE A 256 -6.14 -8.19 0.13
C PHE A 256 -6.42 -9.05 1.36
N ALA A 257 -5.88 -10.28 1.42
CA ALA A 257 -5.85 -11.07 2.64
C ALA A 257 -4.73 -10.54 3.54
N VAL A 258 -4.95 -9.41 4.21
CA VAL A 258 -3.90 -8.56 4.79
C VAL A 258 -3.18 -9.25 5.95
N TYR A 259 -2.05 -9.89 5.65
CA TYR A 259 -1.08 -10.33 6.65
C TYR A 259 -0.03 -9.23 6.85
N ASN A 260 0.37 -9.03 8.11
CA ASN A 260 1.50 -8.22 8.51
C ASN A 260 2.52 -9.08 9.26
N SER A 261 3.79 -8.94 8.90
CA SER A 261 4.87 -9.58 9.66
C SER A 261 5.28 -8.69 10.81
N LEU A 262 5.26 -9.23 12.02
CA LEU A 262 5.61 -8.50 13.23
C LEU A 262 6.97 -8.95 13.75
N TYR A 263 7.77 -8.03 14.24
CA TYR A 263 9.13 -8.29 14.73
C TYR A 263 9.43 -7.50 16.01
N LYS A 264 10.05 -8.17 16.98
CA LYS A 264 10.66 -7.58 18.18
C LYS A 264 12.15 -7.89 18.16
N PHE A 265 12.99 -6.89 18.33
CA PHE A 265 14.46 -7.01 18.40
C PHE A 265 14.93 -6.78 19.83
N ASP A 266 16.09 -7.32 20.23
CA ASP A 266 16.57 -7.21 21.62
C ASP A 266 17.14 -5.80 21.96
N LEU A 267 16.27 -4.79 21.96
CA LEU A 267 16.63 -3.41 22.24
C LEU A 267 16.94 -3.18 23.73
N GLU A 268 16.31 -3.94 24.63
CA GLU A 268 16.55 -3.87 26.07
C GLU A 268 17.97 -4.31 26.44
N ASN A 269 18.39 -5.49 25.99
CA ASN A 269 19.76 -5.97 26.22
C ASN A 269 20.77 -5.06 25.53
N PHE A 270 20.46 -4.54 24.34
CA PHE A 270 21.29 -3.54 23.67
C PHE A 270 21.46 -2.28 24.54
N LEU A 271 20.39 -1.72 25.08
CA LEU A 271 20.44 -0.53 25.93
C LEU A 271 21.15 -0.79 27.26
N SER A 272 21.00 -1.99 27.84
CA SER A 272 21.67 -2.36 29.10
C SER A 272 23.21 -2.30 29.03
N LYS A 273 23.79 -2.46 27.83
CA LYS A 273 25.24 -2.34 27.59
C LYS A 273 25.72 -0.90 27.55
N PHE A 274 24.81 0.07 27.49
CA PHE A 274 25.11 1.49 27.35
C PHE A 274 24.23 2.33 28.29
N PRO A 275 24.46 2.26 29.62
CA PRO A 275 23.65 2.96 30.62
C PRO A 275 23.69 4.49 30.48
N GLY A 276 24.76 5.05 29.88
CA GLY A 276 24.87 6.48 29.54
C GLY A 276 24.04 6.91 28.33
N GLY A 277 23.30 6.00 27.71
CA GLY A 277 22.52 6.22 26.50
C GLY A 277 23.34 6.11 25.21
N VAL A 278 22.62 6.03 24.10
CA VAL A 278 23.18 5.99 22.74
C VAL A 278 22.31 6.82 21.80
N GLU A 279 22.95 7.38 20.77
CA GLU A 279 22.26 8.01 19.66
C GLU A 279 22.32 7.09 18.43
N ILE A 280 21.17 6.70 17.89
CA ILE A 280 21.10 5.90 16.67
C ILE A 280 21.24 6.82 15.46
N ILE A 281 22.35 6.67 14.73
CA ILE A 281 22.66 7.43 13.52
C ILE A 281 21.86 6.90 12.33
N SER A 282 21.83 5.58 12.17
CA SER A 282 21.08 4.91 11.11
C SER A 282 20.68 3.50 11.50
N ALA A 283 19.53 3.04 11.01
CA ALA A 283 19.02 1.71 11.23
C ALA A 283 18.66 1.07 9.89
N ASN A 284 18.99 -0.21 9.72
CA ASN A 284 18.66 -0.98 8.53
C ASN A 284 17.99 -2.29 8.93
N LEU A 285 16.70 -2.44 8.60
CA LEU A 285 15.99 -3.69 8.75
C LEU A 285 16.21 -4.53 7.49
N GLN A 286 16.66 -5.77 7.67
CA GLN A 286 16.86 -6.74 6.59
C GLN A 286 16.02 -7.99 6.84
N LEU A 287 15.21 -8.35 5.87
CA LEU A 287 14.29 -9.50 5.90
C LEU A 287 14.57 -10.42 4.73
N TRP A 288 15.04 -11.63 5.02
CA TRP A 288 15.28 -12.63 3.98
C TRP A 288 13.98 -13.18 3.44
N VAL A 289 13.91 -13.28 2.11
CA VAL A 289 12.71 -13.70 1.41
C VAL A 289 12.85 -15.13 0.95
N ASP A 290 11.83 -15.93 1.19
CA ASP A 290 11.67 -17.23 0.56
C ASP A 290 10.97 -17.06 -0.78
N ARG A 291 11.78 -16.98 -1.84
CA ARG A 291 11.27 -16.79 -3.21
C ARG A 291 10.34 -17.90 -3.68
N GLY A 292 10.53 -19.13 -3.19
CA GLY A 292 9.64 -20.25 -3.56
C GLY A 292 8.24 -20.12 -2.98
N ASN A 293 8.06 -19.25 -1.97
CA ASN A 293 6.80 -18.99 -1.29
C ASN A 293 6.45 -17.49 -1.31
N THR A 294 6.88 -16.77 -2.35
CA THR A 294 6.63 -15.33 -2.52
C THR A 294 6.04 -15.10 -3.90
N LEU A 295 4.96 -14.33 -3.97
CA LEU A 295 4.36 -13.87 -5.20
C LEU A 295 4.49 -12.35 -5.27
N LEU A 296 5.23 -11.89 -6.27
CA LEU A 296 5.45 -10.47 -6.50
C LEU A 296 4.75 -10.05 -7.79
N ASP A 297 3.91 -9.03 -7.70
CA ASP A 297 3.40 -8.36 -8.89
C ASP A 297 4.52 -7.55 -9.56
N PRO A 298 4.86 -7.89 -10.82
CA PRO A 298 5.96 -7.22 -11.52
C PRO A 298 5.68 -5.73 -11.80
N HIS A 299 4.42 -5.28 -11.76
CA HIS A 299 4.05 -3.90 -12.06
C HIS A 299 4.14 -2.98 -10.83
N PHE A 300 3.97 -3.53 -9.63
CA PHE A 300 3.89 -2.75 -8.38
C PHE A 300 5.10 -2.95 -7.47
N GLY A 301 5.86 -4.03 -7.67
CA GLY A 301 7.02 -4.33 -6.85
C GLY A 301 6.64 -4.61 -5.40
N ALA A 302 7.63 -4.55 -4.49
CA ALA A 302 7.40 -4.99 -3.12
C ALA A 302 6.47 -4.07 -2.32
N ASP A 303 6.58 -2.76 -2.54
CA ASP A 303 5.91 -1.66 -1.84
C ASP A 303 5.66 -1.82 -0.32
N LEU A 304 6.46 -2.64 0.36
CA LEU A 304 6.31 -2.90 1.79
C LEU A 304 6.79 -1.72 2.62
N ARG A 305 6.15 -1.56 3.77
CA ARG A 305 6.43 -0.51 4.76
C ARG A 305 6.77 -1.07 6.12
N VAL A 306 7.56 -0.31 6.87
CA VAL A 306 7.80 -0.54 8.29
C VAL A 306 6.97 0.43 9.11
N PHE A 307 6.21 -0.11 10.06
CA PHE A 307 5.43 0.66 11.02
C PHE A 307 5.86 0.34 12.45
N LYS A 308 5.68 1.30 13.35
CA LYS A 308 5.92 1.13 14.77
C LYS A 308 4.71 0.44 15.44
N LEU A 309 4.98 -0.54 16.29
CA LEU A 309 3.97 -1.10 17.19
C LEU A 309 3.81 -0.24 18.45
N THR A 310 2.58 -0.08 18.91
CA THR A 310 2.22 0.56 20.20
C THR A 310 1.58 -0.41 21.19
N SER A 311 1.55 -1.69 20.81
CA SER A 311 1.07 -2.82 21.62
C SER A 311 2.07 -3.96 21.55
N GLU A 312 1.97 -4.92 22.47
CA GLU A 312 2.81 -6.12 22.43
C GLU A 312 2.50 -7.00 21.21
N ILE A 313 3.55 -7.67 20.71
CA ILE A 313 3.46 -8.53 19.53
C ILE A 313 2.59 -9.78 19.76
N GLU A 314 2.44 -10.21 21.02
CA GLU A 314 1.62 -11.35 21.42
C GLU A 314 0.13 -11.00 21.56
N ASN A 315 -0.26 -9.73 21.41
CA ASN A 315 -1.65 -9.31 21.55
C ASN A 315 -2.52 -9.82 20.38
N SER A 316 -3.74 -10.25 20.66
CA SER A 316 -4.72 -10.61 19.62
C SER A 316 -5.19 -9.41 18.80
N SER A 317 -5.05 -8.20 19.34
CA SER A 317 -5.42 -6.93 18.69
C SER A 317 -4.22 -6.01 18.62
N VAL A 318 -3.33 -6.26 17.65
CA VAL A 318 -2.10 -5.49 17.47
C VAL A 318 -2.44 -4.09 16.95
N VAL A 319 -1.94 -3.08 17.66
CA VAL A 319 -2.07 -1.67 17.30
C VAL A 319 -0.77 -1.17 16.69
N ILE A 320 -0.92 -0.57 15.51
CA ILE A 320 0.14 0.09 14.76
C ILE A 320 -0.01 1.61 14.94
N ASP A 321 1.11 2.31 15.11
CA ASP A 321 1.14 3.77 15.16
C ASP A 321 0.87 4.37 13.78
N SER A 322 -0.39 4.70 13.51
CA SER A 322 -0.82 5.38 12.27
C SER A 322 -0.62 6.90 12.31
N SER A 323 -0.24 7.47 13.46
CA SER A 323 -0.06 8.93 13.63
C SER A 323 1.19 9.45 12.94
N THR A 324 2.11 8.55 12.60
CA THR A 324 3.24 8.85 11.74
C THR A 324 2.84 8.66 10.28
N SER A 325 2.55 9.76 9.58
CA SER A 325 2.40 9.82 8.12
C SER A 325 3.68 9.45 7.34
N ARG A 326 4.63 8.76 7.97
CA ARG A 326 6.04 8.71 7.55
C ARG A 326 6.46 7.27 7.34
N ILE A 327 6.49 6.98 6.06
CA ILE A 327 6.43 5.67 5.44
C ILE A 327 7.86 5.24 5.10
N ILE A 328 8.37 4.17 5.72
CA ILE A 328 9.71 3.64 5.41
C ILE A 328 9.57 2.57 4.33
N GLN A 329 10.05 2.86 3.12
CA GLN A 329 9.90 1.96 1.97
C GLN A 329 11.00 0.89 1.92
N PHE A 330 10.60 -0.37 1.73
CA PHE A 330 11.46 -1.40 1.14
C PHE A 330 11.39 -1.23 -0.38
N SER A 331 12.45 -0.78 -1.05
CA SER A 331 12.42 -0.65 -2.51
C SER A 331 13.55 -1.35 -3.24
N GLN A 332 14.44 -2.08 -2.56
CA GLN A 332 15.47 -2.85 -3.23
C GLN A 332 15.51 -4.27 -2.68
N TRP A 333 15.24 -5.21 -3.59
CA TRP A 333 15.90 -6.50 -3.53
C TRP A 333 17.40 -6.23 -3.34
N SER A 334 18.06 -6.98 -2.46
CA SER A 334 19.52 -6.99 -2.40
C SER A 334 20.13 -7.23 -3.79
N ALA A 335 21.43 -6.97 -3.98
CA ALA A 335 22.05 -7.14 -5.30
C ALA A 335 21.89 -8.58 -5.87
N ASP A 336 21.76 -9.57 -4.98
CA ASP A 336 21.48 -10.98 -5.29
C ASP A 336 19.99 -11.36 -5.13
N SER A 337 19.14 -10.37 -4.84
CA SER A 337 17.69 -10.44 -4.57
C SER A 337 17.27 -11.44 -3.48
N SER A 338 18.15 -11.72 -2.52
CA SER A 338 17.93 -12.73 -1.48
C SER A 338 17.20 -12.20 -0.24
N PHE A 339 17.23 -10.88 -0.03
CA PHE A 339 16.50 -10.21 1.05
C PHE A 339 15.96 -8.85 0.62
N LEU A 340 14.97 -8.36 1.37
CA LEU A 340 14.52 -6.98 1.33
C LEU A 340 15.21 -6.19 2.43
N GLU A 341 15.62 -4.97 2.11
CA GLU A 341 16.14 -4.06 3.12
C GLU A 341 15.58 -2.65 3.00
N VAL A 342 15.73 -1.90 4.09
CA VAL A 342 15.33 -0.49 4.13
C VAL A 342 16.23 0.30 3.18
N ASN A 343 15.57 1.12 2.35
CA ASN A 343 16.22 1.99 1.38
C ASN A 343 17.36 2.79 1.98
N SER A 344 18.44 2.94 1.22
CA SER A 344 19.65 3.61 1.69
C SER A 344 19.41 5.10 2.02
N GLY A 345 20.38 5.70 2.72
CA GLY A 345 20.38 7.14 2.99
C GLY A 345 19.26 7.58 3.94
N GLY A 346 18.36 8.44 3.44
CA GLY A 346 17.34 9.12 4.25
C GLY A 346 16.36 8.17 4.95
N GLU A 347 16.01 7.03 4.34
CA GLU A 347 15.06 6.09 4.93
C GLU A 347 15.66 5.32 6.12
N ARG A 348 16.94 4.94 6.07
CA ARG A 348 17.66 4.37 7.23
C ARG A 348 17.80 5.36 8.39
N GLN A 349 18.00 6.65 8.08
CA GLN A 349 18.03 7.70 9.10
C GLN A 349 16.64 7.96 9.70
N ARG A 350 15.58 7.87 8.89
CA ARG A 350 14.20 7.96 9.36
C ARG A 350 13.85 6.77 10.27
N LEU A 351 14.17 5.54 9.88
CA LEU A 351 13.99 4.36 10.73
C LEU A 351 14.66 4.56 12.10
N ALA A 352 15.92 5.02 12.09
CA ALA A 352 16.66 5.31 13.31
C ALA A 352 15.96 6.36 14.18
N ARG A 353 15.69 7.55 13.63
CA ARG A 353 15.22 8.71 14.41
C ARG A 353 13.75 8.63 14.81
N GLN A 354 12.92 8.01 13.99
CA GLN A 354 11.46 8.05 14.16
C GLN A 354 10.87 6.78 14.76
N ILE A 355 11.57 5.65 14.66
CA ILE A 355 11.08 4.38 15.21
C ILE A 355 12.02 3.83 16.28
N ILE A 356 13.30 3.58 15.94
CA ILE A 356 14.21 2.89 16.86
C ILE A 356 14.59 3.77 18.06
N GLN A 357 15.00 5.02 17.84
CA GLN A 357 15.38 5.93 18.92
C GLN A 357 14.20 6.20 19.89
N PRO A 358 12.96 6.48 19.42
CA PRO A 358 11.83 6.63 20.33
C PRO A 358 11.46 5.34 21.08
N GLN A 359 11.63 4.17 20.46
CA GLN A 359 11.43 2.90 21.15
C GLN A 359 12.46 2.73 22.28
N LEU A 360 13.75 3.00 22.02
CA LEU A 360 14.80 2.95 23.04
C LEU A 360 14.51 3.87 24.23
N ILE A 361 14.01 5.09 23.97
CA ILE A 361 13.59 6.02 25.03
C ILE A 361 12.38 5.45 25.80
N GLY A 362 11.40 4.90 25.08
CA GLY A 362 10.19 4.34 25.67
C GLY A 362 10.40 3.08 26.51
N LEU A 363 11.50 2.34 26.31
CA LEU A 363 11.86 1.18 27.14
C LEU A 363 12.01 1.55 28.62
N GLN A 364 12.46 2.76 28.93
CA GLN A 364 12.59 3.24 30.30
C GLN A 364 11.22 3.36 31.01
N ASP A 365 10.15 3.52 30.23
CA ASP A 365 8.76 3.63 30.71
C ASP A 365 7.99 2.28 30.58
N ASN A 366 8.68 1.16 30.30
CA ASN A 366 8.06 -0.14 29.99
C ASN A 366 7.00 -0.06 28.86
N LYS A 367 7.22 0.80 27.88
CA LYS A 367 6.30 0.91 26.73
C LYS A 367 6.50 -0.27 25.77
N PRO A 368 5.42 -0.83 25.21
CA PRO A 368 5.53 -1.83 24.16
C PRO A 368 6.33 -1.32 22.97
N TYR A 369 7.08 -2.23 22.34
CA TYR A 369 7.87 -1.93 21.16
C TYR A 369 7.94 -3.12 20.21
N GLY A 370 8.17 -2.80 18.95
CA GLY A 370 8.24 -3.76 17.85
C GLY A 370 7.94 -3.07 16.53
N LEU A 371 8.09 -3.82 15.45
CA LEU A 371 7.90 -3.36 14.09
C LEU A 371 6.82 -4.21 13.42
N ALA A 372 5.91 -3.59 12.69
CA ALA A 372 5.07 -4.26 11.71
C ALA A 372 5.63 -4.02 10.32
N VAL A 373 5.59 -5.04 9.47
CA VAL A 373 5.94 -4.96 8.05
C VAL A 373 4.76 -5.44 7.22
N GLY A 374 4.29 -4.58 6.33
CA GLY A 374 3.07 -4.82 5.56
C GLY A 374 2.94 -3.89 4.35
N PHE A 375 1.92 -4.13 3.52
CA PHE A 375 1.59 -3.27 2.38
C PHE A 375 0.88 -1.99 2.83
N LEU A 376 1.22 -0.85 2.22
CA LEU A 376 0.49 0.40 2.43
C LEU A 376 -0.83 0.40 1.67
N ASN A 377 -0.75 0.12 0.35
CA ASN A 377 -1.89 0.01 -0.55
C ASN A 377 -2.22 -1.46 -0.72
N ASN A 378 -2.99 -1.99 0.22
CA ASN A 378 -3.36 -3.39 0.28
C ASN A 378 -4.56 -3.75 -0.62
N ASN A 379 -5.09 -2.81 -1.40
CA ASN A 379 -6.32 -2.98 -2.18
C ASN A 379 -6.17 -2.72 -3.69
N THR A 380 -4.98 -2.44 -4.20
CA THR A 380 -4.77 -2.12 -5.63
C THR A 380 -4.18 -3.27 -6.45
N HIS A 381 -3.45 -4.18 -5.82
CA HIS A 381 -2.76 -5.30 -6.48
C HIS A 381 -2.62 -6.46 -5.52
N TYR A 382 -2.42 -7.68 -6.04
CA TYR A 382 -2.22 -8.86 -5.22
C TYR A 382 -0.73 -9.23 -5.18
N SER A 383 -0.16 -9.30 -3.98
CA SER A 383 1.21 -9.73 -3.76
C SER A 383 1.35 -10.26 -2.34
N TYR A 384 2.28 -11.20 -2.14
CA TYR A 384 2.64 -11.66 -0.81
C TYR A 384 4.11 -12.04 -0.72
N PHE A 385 4.71 -11.73 0.43
CA PHE A 385 6.08 -12.07 0.77
C PHE A 385 6.12 -13.08 1.89
N ALA A 386 6.87 -14.16 1.70
CA ALA A 386 7.25 -15.06 2.79
C ALA A 386 8.65 -14.72 3.29
N PHE A 387 8.75 -14.31 4.55
CA PHE A 387 10.00 -14.03 5.23
C PHE A 387 10.43 -15.21 6.09
N TYR A 388 11.72 -15.47 6.15
CA TYR A 388 12.27 -16.43 7.11
C TYR A 388 12.03 -15.96 8.55
N LYS A 389 11.62 -16.88 9.43
CA LYS A 389 11.44 -16.60 10.87
C LYS A 389 12.75 -16.46 11.63
N ARG A 390 12.70 -15.94 12.87
CA ARG A 390 13.82 -15.81 13.81
C ARG A 390 14.57 -17.11 14.09
N ASN A 391 13.87 -18.24 13.97
CA ASN A 391 14.42 -19.58 14.19
C ASN A 391 14.89 -20.27 12.90
N ALA A 392 15.07 -19.54 11.79
CA ALA A 392 15.60 -20.11 10.55
C ALA A 392 16.93 -20.84 10.78
N ASP A 393 17.09 -21.98 10.10
CA ASP A 393 18.24 -22.90 10.23
C ASP A 393 19.57 -22.18 10.02
N SER A 394 19.62 -21.30 9.02
CA SER A 394 20.77 -20.43 8.78
C SER A 394 20.58 -19.09 9.49
N ALA A 395 21.53 -18.73 10.35
CA ALA A 395 21.57 -17.42 11.00
C ALA A 395 21.62 -16.26 9.99
N ALA A 396 22.19 -16.48 8.80
CA ALA A 396 22.22 -15.48 7.74
C ALA A 396 20.82 -15.10 7.26
N ARG A 397 19.86 -16.03 7.32
CA ARG A 397 18.48 -15.84 6.85
C ARG A 397 17.54 -15.27 7.92
N ARG A 398 18.02 -15.04 9.14
CA ARG A 398 17.17 -14.53 10.21
C ARG A 398 16.88 -13.04 10.02
N PRO A 399 15.68 -12.55 10.38
CA PRO A 399 15.38 -11.13 10.42
C PRO A 399 16.39 -10.40 11.30
N ARG A 400 16.96 -9.30 10.79
CA ARG A 400 17.99 -8.55 11.52
C ARG A 400 17.83 -7.04 11.37
N LEU A 401 18.11 -6.35 12.46
CA LEU A 401 18.18 -4.90 12.56
C LEU A 401 19.65 -4.52 12.76
N ILE A 402 20.23 -3.84 11.77
CA ILE A 402 21.60 -3.34 11.82
C ILE A 402 21.55 -1.89 12.27
N LEU A 403 22.21 -1.57 13.38
CA LEU A 403 22.26 -0.24 13.95
C LEU A 403 23.67 0.33 13.85
N LYS A 404 23.76 1.53 13.31
CA LYS A 404 24.93 2.42 13.46
C LYS A 404 24.60 3.46 14.51
N TYR A 405 25.41 3.54 15.55
CA TYR A 405 25.12 4.38 16.72
C TYR A 405 26.38 5.05 17.26
N GLN A 406 26.16 6.17 17.95
CA GLN A 406 27.18 6.92 18.65
C GLN A 406 27.04 6.72 20.15
N ILE A 407 28.13 6.34 20.79
CA ILE A 407 28.27 6.34 22.24
C ILE A 407 28.82 7.72 22.63
N PRO A 408 28.09 8.50 23.45
CA PRO A 408 28.59 9.78 23.91
C PRO A 408 29.84 9.60 24.78
N PRO A 409 30.73 10.60 24.86
CA PRO A 409 31.89 10.56 25.75
C PRO A 409 31.47 10.41 27.23
N GLU A 410 32.28 9.69 28.01
CA GLU A 410 32.00 9.39 29.44
C GLU A 410 31.93 10.66 30.32
N THR A 411 32.61 11.73 29.92
CA THR A 411 32.45 13.06 30.51
C THR A 411 32.01 14.08 29.47
N ARG A 412 30.88 14.75 29.72
CA ARG A 412 30.66 16.09 29.20
C ARG A 412 31.28 17.02 30.24
N PHE A 413 32.38 17.68 29.86
CA PHE A 413 33.21 18.57 30.67
C PHE A 413 34.31 17.88 31.49
#